data_AF-A0A921IBJ5-F1
#
_entry.id   AF-A0A921IBJ5-F1
#
_cell.length_a   1.000
_cell.length_b   1.000
_cell.length_c   1.000
_cell.angle_alpha   90.00
_cell.angle_beta   90.00
_cell.angle_gamma   90.00
#
_symmetry.space_group_name_H-M   'P 1'
#
loop_
_entity.id
_entity.type
_entity.pdbx_description
1 polymer ?
#
loop_
_entity_poly.entity_id
_entity_poly.type
_entity_poly.pdbx_seq_one_letter_code
_entity_poly.pdbx_strand_id
1 'polypeptide(L)'
;MKTWNGNLGNFKSVLVDNFNAYIKEFNDFCNWIDDYLFMKNNYKININPDFLSVINRDFYNELCDLLQIFQRKSSYLENRLNHSSYKSQELDEKGHPIPYDFSIDFDFDLDINKDKYNELYKRLDEILTAFNLFKNTYGGGN
;
A
#
# COMPACT_ATOMS: atom_id res chain seq x y z
N MET A 1 6.85 -8.80 1.35
CA MET A 1 5.57 -9.58 1.25
C MET A 1 5.80 -11.02 0.77
N LYS A 2 4.82 -11.93 0.90
CA LYS A 2 4.93 -13.32 0.40
C LYS A 2 4.69 -13.38 -1.10
N THR A 3 5.50 -14.16 -1.83
CA THR A 3 5.21 -14.47 -3.23
C THR A 3 4.23 -15.64 -3.34
N TRP A 4 3.37 -15.58 -4.36
CA TRP A 4 2.50 -16.69 -4.75
C TRP A 4 3.19 -17.56 -5.79
N ASN A 5 3.06 -18.89 -5.64
CA ASN A 5 3.73 -19.86 -6.51
C ASN A 5 2.91 -20.26 -7.75
N GLY A 6 1.70 -19.73 -7.94
CA GLY A 6 0.81 -20.09 -9.04
C GLY A 6 -0.19 -21.21 -8.69
N ASN A 7 -0.13 -21.77 -7.48
CA ASN A 7 -1.08 -22.79 -7.05
C ASN A 7 -2.41 -22.16 -6.60
N LEU A 8 -3.50 -22.42 -7.32
CA LEU A 8 -4.83 -21.87 -6.96
C LEU A 8 -5.30 -22.29 -5.56
N GLY A 9 -4.90 -23.48 -5.08
CA GLY A 9 -5.29 -23.98 -3.76
C GLY A 9 -4.75 -23.16 -2.58
N ASN A 10 -3.67 -22.38 -2.78
CA ASN A 10 -3.14 -21.48 -1.76
C ASN A 10 -3.32 -19.99 -2.12
N PHE A 11 -3.84 -19.66 -3.30
CA PHE A 11 -3.94 -18.30 -3.81
C PHE A 11 -4.65 -17.36 -2.84
N LYS A 12 -5.86 -17.72 -2.40
CA LYS A 12 -6.65 -16.91 -1.46
C LYS A 12 -5.89 -16.64 -0.15
N SER A 13 -5.24 -17.66 0.41
CA SER A 13 -4.49 -17.50 1.66
C SER A 13 -3.31 -16.54 1.48
N VAL A 14 -2.56 -16.63 0.38
CA VAL A 14 -1.44 -15.72 0.11
C VAL A 14 -1.94 -14.29 -0.12
N LEU A 15 -3.03 -14.12 -0.86
CA LEU A 15 -3.66 -12.82 -1.11
C LEU A 15 -4.10 -12.14 0.19
N VAL A 16 -4.88 -12.85 1.01
CA VAL A 16 -5.41 -12.35 2.28
C VAL A 16 -4.27 -12.03 3.26
N ASP A 17 -3.27 -12.89 3.37
CA ASP A 17 -2.10 -12.65 4.23
C ASP A 17 -1.36 -11.37 3.85
N ASN A 18 -1.09 -11.18 2.55
CA ASN A 18 -0.39 -9.99 2.06
C ASN A 18 -1.21 -8.72 2.27
N PHE A 19 -2.53 -8.75 2.04
CA PHE A 19 -3.39 -7.58 2.27
C PHE A 19 -3.54 -7.25 3.74
N ASN A 20 -3.66 -8.24 4.62
CA ASN A 20 -3.68 -8.01 6.06
C ASN A 20 -2.35 -7.40 6.54
N ALA A 21 -1.22 -7.89 6.04
CA ALA A 21 0.09 -7.31 6.34
C ALA A 21 0.17 -5.85 5.86
N TYR A 22 -0.27 -5.56 4.63
CA TYR A 22 -0.30 -4.20 4.11
C TYR A 22 -1.17 -3.26 4.96
N ILE A 23 -2.42 -3.65 5.23
CA ILE A 23 -3.38 -2.84 5.99
C ILE A 23 -2.83 -2.53 7.38
N LYS A 24 -2.24 -3.53 8.05
CA LYS A 24 -1.63 -3.34 9.36
C LYS A 24 -0.52 -2.29 9.30
N GLU A 25 0.48 -2.50 8.45
CA GLU A 25 1.65 -1.62 8.38
C GLU A 25 1.29 -0.20 7.90
N PHE A 26 0.33 -0.09 6.97
CA PHE A 26 -0.22 1.21 6.55
C PHE A 26 -0.88 1.94 7.73
N ASN A 27 -1.75 1.25 8.48
CA ASN A 27 -2.43 1.83 9.62
C ASN A 27 -1.46 2.23 10.74
N ASP A 28 -0.43 1.41 10.98
CA ASP A 28 0.64 1.70 11.93
C ASP A 28 1.41 2.97 11.52
N PHE A 29 1.67 3.15 10.22
CA PHE A 29 2.27 4.37 9.71
C PHE A 29 1.35 5.60 9.87
N CYS A 30 0.06 5.47 9.57
CA CYS A 30 -0.91 6.55 9.82
C CYS A 30 -0.98 6.96 11.30
N ASN A 31 -0.94 5.99 12.23
CA ASN A 31 -0.86 6.26 13.67
C ASN A 31 0.42 7.02 14.02
N TRP A 32 1.55 6.54 13.52
CA TRP A 32 2.83 7.16 13.79
C TRP A 32 2.87 8.62 13.30
N ILE A 33 2.34 8.92 12.10
CA ILE A 33 2.22 10.30 11.62
C ILE A 33 1.33 11.15 12.54
N ASP A 34 0.21 10.59 13.00
CA ASP A 34 -0.72 11.30 13.87
C ASP A 34 -0.13 11.64 15.24
N ASP A 35 0.65 10.72 15.79
CA ASP A 35 1.15 10.80 17.16
C ASP A 35 2.53 11.46 17.23
N TYR A 36 3.41 11.17 16.28
CA TYR A 36 4.79 11.65 16.28
C TYR A 36 4.95 12.97 15.52
N LEU A 37 4.30 13.13 14.36
CA LEU A 37 4.37 14.35 13.55
C LEU A 37 3.21 15.32 13.82
N PHE A 38 2.28 14.95 14.71
CA PHE A 38 1.07 15.71 15.02
C PHE A 38 0.19 16.04 13.80
N MET A 39 0.31 15.24 12.73
CA MET A 39 -0.41 15.45 11.46
C MET A 39 -1.71 14.63 11.41
N LYS A 40 -2.67 14.98 12.27
CA LYS A 40 -3.94 14.25 12.47
C LYS A 40 -4.68 13.88 11.18
N ASN A 41 -4.86 12.58 10.93
CA ASN A 41 -5.46 12.01 9.74
C ASN A 41 -6.56 10.98 10.08
N ASN A 42 -7.38 10.66 9.07
CA ASN A 42 -8.41 9.63 9.15
C ASN A 42 -8.27 8.61 8.01
N TYR A 43 -7.02 8.38 7.59
CA TYR A 43 -6.71 7.61 6.39
C TYR A 43 -6.63 6.11 6.64
N LYS A 44 -6.72 5.66 7.90
CA LYS A 44 -6.78 4.24 8.24
C LYS A 44 -7.75 3.46 7.35
N ILE A 45 -7.31 2.26 6.99
CA ILE A 45 -8.08 1.27 6.27
C ILE A 45 -8.74 0.36 7.31
N ASN A 46 -10.06 0.45 7.42
CA ASN A 46 -10.87 -0.33 8.36
C ASN A 46 -11.70 -1.36 7.59
N ILE A 47 -11.01 -2.27 6.89
CA ILE A 47 -11.64 -3.31 6.07
C ILE A 47 -10.98 -4.63 6.43
N ASN A 48 -11.79 -5.68 6.55
CA ASN A 48 -11.31 -7.04 6.66
C ASN A 48 -11.32 -7.65 5.25
N PRO A 49 -10.18 -8.01 4.66
CA PRO A 49 -10.12 -8.69 3.36
C PRO A 49 -10.55 -10.16 3.52
N ASP A 50 -11.84 -10.38 3.71
CA ASP A 50 -12.45 -11.72 3.68
C ASP A 50 -13.17 -11.92 2.35
N PHE A 51 -12.39 -12.35 1.35
CA PHE A 51 -12.90 -12.59 0.00
C PHE A 51 -13.79 -13.83 -0.07
N LEU A 52 -14.69 -13.88 -1.05
CA LEU A 52 -15.40 -15.11 -1.39
C LEU A 52 -14.44 -16.30 -1.66
N SER A 53 -14.88 -17.52 -1.32
CA SER A 53 -14.08 -18.74 -1.51
C SER A 53 -13.99 -19.17 -2.97
N VAL A 54 -15.00 -18.82 -3.77
CA VAL A 54 -15.07 -19.13 -5.19
C VAL A 54 -14.55 -17.92 -5.98
N ILE A 55 -13.56 -18.16 -6.83
CA ILE A 55 -13.07 -17.16 -7.77
C ILE A 55 -14.13 -16.99 -8.86
N ASN A 56 -14.86 -15.88 -8.78
CA ASN A 56 -15.90 -15.49 -9.73
C ASN A 56 -15.86 -13.96 -9.91
N ARG A 57 -16.78 -13.42 -10.70
CA ARG A 57 -16.89 -11.98 -10.91
C ARG A 57 -16.99 -11.18 -9.61
N ASP A 58 -17.70 -11.69 -8.61
CA ASP A 58 -17.89 -11.00 -7.34
C ASP A 58 -16.58 -10.92 -6.55
N PHE A 59 -15.78 -12.00 -6.53
CA PHE A 59 -14.42 -11.98 -5.99
C PHE A 59 -13.57 -10.89 -6.64
N TYR A 60 -13.62 -10.74 -7.96
CA TYR A 60 -12.87 -9.69 -8.65
C TYR A 60 -13.39 -8.30 -8.29
N ASN A 61 -14.71 -8.11 -8.20
CA ASN A 61 -15.27 -6.84 -7.77
C ASN A 61 -14.79 -6.46 -6.35
N GLU A 62 -14.81 -7.40 -5.40
CA GLU A 62 -14.29 -7.18 -4.04
C GLU A 62 -12.80 -6.82 -4.04
N LEU A 63 -12.01 -7.50 -4.88
CA LEU A 63 -10.59 -7.21 -5.05
C LEU A 63 -10.38 -5.81 -5.63
N CYS A 64 -11.13 -5.46 -6.68
CA CYS A 64 -11.08 -4.14 -7.31
C CYS A 64 -11.43 -3.03 -6.32
N ASP A 65 -12.48 -3.22 -5.53
CA ASP A 65 -12.91 -2.25 -4.53
C ASP A 65 -11.85 -2.06 -3.44
N LEU A 66 -11.24 -3.15 -2.98
CA LEU A 66 -10.17 -3.07 -1.98
C LEU A 66 -8.94 -2.32 -2.52
N LEU A 67 -8.50 -2.64 -3.74
CA LEU A 67 -7.34 -1.98 -4.35
C LEU A 67 -7.59 -0.49 -4.62
N GLN A 68 -8.80 -0.13 -5.05
CA GLN A 68 -9.21 1.27 -5.16
C GLN A 68 -9.16 1.99 -3.80
N ILE A 69 -9.53 1.30 -2.72
CA ILE A 69 -9.43 1.87 -1.36
C ILE A 69 -7.98 2.07 -0.97
N PHE A 70 -7.09 1.10 -1.23
CA PHE A 70 -5.65 1.26 -0.99
C PHE A 70 -5.10 2.46 -1.76
N GLN A 71 -5.37 2.53 -3.06
CA GLN A 71 -4.95 3.64 -3.90
C GLN A 71 -5.44 4.99 -3.36
N ARG A 72 -6.74 5.11 -3.06
CA ARG A 72 -7.32 6.36 -2.56
C ARG A 72 -6.69 6.80 -1.24
N LYS A 73 -6.51 5.88 -0.30
CA LYS A 73 -5.92 6.19 1.01
C LYS A 73 -4.45 6.58 0.89
N SER A 74 -3.68 5.84 0.07
CA SER A 74 -2.29 6.17 -0.21
C SER A 74 -2.14 7.52 -0.90
N SER A 75 -2.97 7.85 -1.89
CA SER A 75 -2.93 9.16 -2.55
C SER A 75 -3.28 10.33 -1.61
N TYR A 76 -4.21 10.16 -0.66
CA TYR A 76 -4.47 11.19 0.34
C TYR A 76 -3.28 11.41 1.28
N LEU A 77 -2.65 10.32 1.69
CA LEU A 77 -1.46 10.38 2.53
C LEU A 77 -0.28 11.01 1.79
N GLU A 78 -0.04 10.58 0.56
CA GLU A 78 0.97 11.13 -0.35
C GLU A 78 0.79 12.64 -0.53
N ASN A 79 -0.41 13.07 -0.91
CA ASN A 79 -0.73 14.48 -1.11
C ASN A 79 -0.44 15.26 0.17
N ARG A 80 -0.85 14.75 1.32
CA ARG A 80 -0.63 15.40 2.61
C ARG A 80 0.85 15.55 2.94
N LEU A 81 1.65 14.51 2.75
CA LEU A 81 3.09 14.58 3.03
C LEU A 81 3.82 15.51 2.07
N ASN A 82 3.51 15.44 0.76
CA ASN A 82 4.12 16.27 -0.27
C ASN A 82 3.81 17.77 -0.14
N HIS A 83 2.69 18.12 0.51
CA HIS A 83 2.32 19.52 0.82
C HIS A 83 2.64 19.94 2.26
N SER A 84 3.39 19.13 3.00
CA SER A 84 3.81 19.43 4.37
C SER A 84 5.25 19.89 4.45
N SER A 85 5.70 20.26 5.65
CA SER A 85 7.12 20.48 5.96
C SER A 85 7.98 19.22 5.82
N TYR A 86 7.36 18.03 5.76
CA TYR A 86 8.04 16.74 5.63
C TYR A 86 8.06 16.21 4.19
N LYS A 87 7.76 17.05 3.19
CA LYS A 87 7.90 16.65 1.79
C LYS A 87 9.31 16.13 1.51
N SER A 88 9.42 15.24 0.53
CA SER A 88 10.70 14.66 0.13
C SER A 88 11.76 15.74 -0.12
N GLN A 89 12.97 15.47 0.37
CA GLN A 89 14.16 16.30 0.16
C GLN A 89 15.03 15.76 -0.97
N GLU A 90 14.70 14.58 -1.52
CA GLU A 90 15.38 14.01 -2.67
C GLU A 90 15.10 14.87 -3.90
N LEU A 91 16.14 15.13 -4.70
CA LEU A 91 16.06 15.98 -5.88
C LEU A 91 16.32 15.16 -7.14
N ASP A 92 15.57 15.44 -8.21
CA ASP A 92 15.84 14.90 -9.54
C ASP A 92 17.13 15.48 -10.14
N GLU A 93 17.52 15.00 -11.33
CA GLU A 93 18.69 15.48 -12.06
C GLU A 93 18.63 16.99 -12.40
N LYS A 94 17.45 17.60 -12.32
CA LYS A 94 17.20 19.03 -12.58
C LYS A 94 17.12 19.85 -11.29
N GLY A 95 17.30 19.22 -10.12
CA GLY A 95 17.24 19.88 -8.82
C GLY A 95 15.82 20.10 -8.28
N HIS A 96 14.81 19.46 -8.84
CA HIS A 96 13.43 19.54 -8.35
C HIS A 96 13.15 18.46 -7.29
N PRO A 97 12.39 18.76 -6.22
CA PRO A 97 11.98 17.74 -5.25
C PRO A 97 11.19 16.62 -5.91
N ILE A 98 11.65 15.37 -5.72
CA ILE A 98 10.95 14.17 -6.15
C ILE A 98 9.82 13.91 -5.15
N PRO A 99 8.54 14.06 -5.52
CA PRO A 99 7.44 13.82 -4.59
C PRO A 99 7.42 12.36 -4.14
N TYR A 100 6.91 12.11 -2.94
CA TYR A 100 6.50 10.75 -2.57
C TYR A 100 5.48 10.24 -3.60
N ASP A 101 5.64 9.00 -4.00
CA ASP A 101 4.71 8.26 -4.86
C ASP A 101 4.32 6.98 -4.14
N PHE A 102 3.09 6.97 -3.61
CA PHE A 102 2.48 5.81 -2.96
C PHE A 102 1.33 5.26 -3.79
N SER A 103 1.24 5.67 -5.06
CA SER A 103 0.21 5.18 -5.96
C SER A 103 0.44 3.70 -6.28
N ILE A 104 -0.67 2.97 -6.28
CA ILE A 104 -0.72 1.57 -6.71
C ILE A 104 -1.37 1.61 -8.10
N ASP A 105 -0.62 1.20 -9.10
CA ASP A 105 -1.18 0.86 -10.41
C ASP A 105 -1.53 -0.63 -10.37
N PHE A 106 -2.75 -0.97 -10.76
CA PHE A 106 -3.19 -2.36 -10.82
C PHE A 106 -3.97 -2.60 -12.08
N ASP A 107 -3.47 -3.55 -12.87
CA ASP A 107 -4.15 -4.05 -14.05
C ASP A 107 -5.26 -5.02 -13.62
N PHE A 108 -6.51 -4.60 -13.79
CA PHE A 108 -7.71 -5.38 -13.47
C PHE A 108 -8.05 -6.46 -14.50
N ASP A 109 -7.17 -6.69 -15.47
CA ASP A 109 -7.34 -7.78 -16.43
C ASP A 109 -7.54 -9.11 -15.69
N LEU A 110 -8.71 -9.73 -15.94
CA LEU A 110 -9.43 -10.62 -15.02
C LEU A 110 -8.75 -11.98 -14.76
N ASP A 111 -7.56 -12.21 -15.28
CA ASP A 111 -6.88 -13.49 -15.13
C ASP A 111 -6.05 -13.55 -13.84
N ILE A 112 -6.21 -14.65 -13.10
CA ILE A 112 -5.31 -14.98 -12.00
C ILE A 112 -3.95 -15.36 -12.60
N ASN A 113 -3.07 -14.37 -12.69
CA ASN A 113 -1.74 -14.51 -13.22
C ASN A 113 -0.70 -14.37 -12.11
N LYS A 114 0.13 -15.40 -11.93
CA LYS A 114 1.17 -15.43 -10.90
C LYS A 114 2.06 -14.19 -10.92
N ASP A 115 2.48 -13.77 -12.09
CA ASP A 115 3.43 -12.67 -12.25
C ASP A 115 2.76 -11.35 -11.92
N LYS A 116 1.52 -11.12 -12.40
CA LYS A 116 0.74 -9.91 -12.06
C LYS A 116 0.50 -9.74 -10.55
N TYR A 117 0.10 -10.82 -9.87
CA TYR A 117 -0.14 -10.74 -8.41
C TYR A 117 1.16 -10.57 -7.62
N ASN A 118 2.26 -11.21 -8.05
CA ASN A 118 3.55 -11.01 -7.41
C ASN A 118 4.10 -9.59 -7.64
N GLU A 119 3.83 -8.99 -8.79
CA GLU A 119 4.12 -7.59 -9.06
C GLU A 119 3.32 -6.65 -8.14
N LEU A 120 2.02 -6.91 -7.97
CA LEU A 120 1.19 -6.20 -6.97
C LEU A 120 1.82 -6.32 -5.57
N TYR A 121 2.16 -7.52 -5.11
CA TYR A 121 2.74 -7.71 -3.78
C TYR A 121 4.08 -6.99 -3.62
N LYS A 122 4.89 -6.96 -4.69
CA LYS A 122 6.14 -6.18 -4.71
C LYS A 122 5.85 -4.69 -4.57
N ARG A 123 4.90 -4.15 -5.33
CA ARG A 123 4.54 -2.72 -5.26
C ARG A 123 4.02 -2.32 -3.87
N LEU A 124 3.20 -3.17 -3.25
CA LEU A 124 2.76 -2.93 -1.87
C LEU A 124 3.94 -2.93 -0.88
N ASP A 125 4.90 -3.85 -1.04
CA ASP A 125 6.13 -3.92 -0.21
C ASP A 125 7.03 -2.69 -0.38
N GLU A 126 7.16 -2.17 -1.60
CA GLU A 126 7.88 -0.94 -1.92
C GLU A 126 7.27 0.27 -1.19
N ILE A 127 5.93 0.39 -1.17
CA ILE A 127 5.23 1.45 -0.43
C ILE A 127 5.53 1.35 1.07
N LEU A 128 5.45 0.16 1.66
CA LEU A 128 5.78 -0.04 3.08
C LEU A 128 7.24 0.27 3.39
N THR A 129 8.15 -0.06 2.47
CA THR A 129 9.57 0.29 2.58
C THR A 129 9.75 1.80 2.57
N ALA A 130 9.06 2.52 1.69
CA ALA A 130 9.10 3.98 1.65
C ALA A 130 8.55 4.61 2.95
N PHE A 131 7.50 4.04 3.55
CA PHE A 131 7.02 4.47 4.87
C PHE A 131 8.08 4.28 5.97
N ASN A 132 8.79 3.15 5.97
CA ASN A 132 9.86 2.92 6.94
C ASN A 132 11.05 3.86 6.74
N LEU A 133 11.45 4.11 5.49
CA LEU A 133 12.48 5.11 5.18
C LEU A 133 12.06 6.50 5.65
N PHE A 134 10.81 6.89 5.40
CA PHE A 134 10.26 8.15 5.90
C PHE A 134 10.33 8.26 7.43
N LYS A 135 9.89 7.22 8.15
CA LYS A 135 9.99 7.16 9.62
C LYS A 135 11.42 7.29 10.10
N ASN A 136 12.39 6.62 9.46
CA ASN A 136 13.78 6.71 9.86
C ASN A 136 14.37 8.11 9.63
N THR A 137 13.96 8.78 8.56
CA THR A 137 14.41 10.14 8.24
C THR A 137 13.89 11.18 9.23
N TYR A 138 12.60 11.12 9.60
CA TYR A 138 11.96 12.17 10.40
C TYR A 138 11.65 11.79 11.85
N GLY A 139 11.71 10.50 12.17
CA GLY A 139 11.42 9.94 13.47
C GLY A 139 12.53 10.05 14.49
N GLY A 140 13.72 10.50 14.09
CA GLY A 140 14.91 10.43 14.91
C GLY A 140 15.30 8.98 15.16
N GLY A 141 16.23 8.47 14.36
CA GLY A 141 16.79 7.15 14.61
C GLY A 141 17.36 7.06 16.03
N ASN A 142 17.01 5.99 16.73
CA ASN A 142 17.97 5.22 17.49
C ASN A 142 18.15 3.89 16.79
#